data_AF-A0A5E7PUZ2-F1
#
_entry.id   AF-A0A5E7PUZ2-F1
#
_cell.length_a   1.000
_cell.length_b   1.000
_cell.length_c   1.000
_cell.angle_alpha   90.00
_cell.angle_beta   90.00
_cell.angle_gamma   90.00
#
_symmetry.space_group_name_H-M   'P 1'
#
loop_
_entity.id
_entity.type
_entity.pdbx_description
1 polymer ?
#
loop_
_entity_poly.entity_id
_entity_poly.type
_entity_poly.pdbx_seq_one_letter_code
_entity_poly.pdbx_strand_id
1 'polypeptide(L)'
;MNRPLATITTHDLPPPFVRESSAPALLNPAHARFSLTIVVEAVLESTDRISVKWQGAPGTPAEGSYTSGFSEVGDRRPVEQKFLSSLVSINQSRTVTLTYDIIRGNAAPVTSQPLILYVLPLAQSDLPRPFIEQAEHAGEGQLLFVHDLSLFALRINAWLLIRRGLFFWAWLKGTNANGSVFEQRYWFAPDNMVDLDFFRFGFFRQNFPADPLKGLKDGSVLTVEFSVSFDGNLVEADAIRFAPRHYIVKTNAPPTPGKPAILSVKDAAGQDIANGGETTDTGVTISGSATAGEQVEVFDGSDSKGMVRADSGIWQLPLSPLSVGPHPFKAQALYGDGEISDLWTITVKQVQRGELSIQESADSVNLDPLNATASLTAVLDYDQQPTDMVSVTVKAADGTPAVGSHTSTPIAAGTTRPLKINLPVSLVAFSIGKIMEVTFTYTRGASAPVTSQPLRLNVLPIARDRLTAPLITQANGSDILDLKDVQSGANLLFGVWPHISVNQRIWLDLEGQRDTGTHNLQMWVGTTNLVHRAWVTNGSIRPVVSASYLRLLKEGSKLVIRFRVNLDQVANLDTAAIFQTREYTIRAVP
;
A
#
# COMPACT_ATOMS: atom_id res chain seq x y z
N MET A 1 30.49 40.14 -4.41
CA MET A 1 30.88 39.85 -5.81
C MET A 1 31.00 38.36 -5.97
N ASN A 2 30.25 37.84 -6.93
CA ASN A 2 30.09 36.45 -7.35
C ASN A 2 31.38 35.64 -7.26
N ARG A 3 31.41 34.62 -6.39
CA ARG A 3 32.24 33.45 -6.67
C ARG A 3 31.76 32.90 -8.03
N PRO A 4 32.65 32.57 -8.97
CA PRO A 4 32.23 31.91 -10.20
C PRO A 4 31.51 30.62 -9.82
N LEU A 5 30.25 30.50 -10.23
CA LEU A 5 29.52 29.23 -10.20
C LEU A 5 30.40 28.21 -10.92
N ALA A 6 30.81 27.14 -10.24
CA ALA A 6 31.68 26.14 -10.85
C ALA A 6 31.01 25.63 -12.13
N THR A 7 31.71 25.77 -13.27
CA THR A 7 31.25 25.24 -14.55
C THR A 7 31.09 23.72 -14.42
N ILE A 8 29.89 23.21 -14.65
CA ILE A 8 29.64 21.76 -14.70
C ILE A 8 30.27 21.21 -15.98
N THR A 9 30.97 20.10 -15.90
CA THR A 9 31.40 19.30 -17.04
C THR A 9 30.77 17.91 -17.00
N THR A 10 30.75 17.20 -18.13
CA THR A 10 30.28 15.80 -18.19
C THR A 10 31.04 14.88 -17.22
N HIS A 11 32.30 15.18 -16.90
CA HIS A 11 33.07 14.40 -15.93
C HIS A 11 32.47 14.50 -14.51
N ASP A 12 31.87 15.64 -14.18
CA ASP A 12 31.24 15.92 -12.87
C ASP A 12 29.85 15.28 -12.74
N LEU A 13 29.31 14.72 -13.83
CA LEU A 13 27.96 14.16 -13.91
C LEU A 13 28.03 12.63 -14.09
N PRO A 14 27.92 11.84 -13.00
CA PRO A 14 27.94 10.38 -13.08
C PRO A 14 26.74 9.82 -13.86
N PRO A 15 26.78 8.55 -14.29
CA PRO A 15 25.63 7.91 -14.90
C PRO A 15 24.40 7.93 -13.96
N PRO A 16 23.17 8.10 -14.49
CA PRO A 16 21.97 7.84 -13.71
C PRO A 16 21.87 6.35 -13.38
N PHE A 17 20.99 5.98 -12.45
CA PHE A 17 20.62 4.57 -12.24
C PHE A 17 19.11 4.39 -12.13
N VAL A 18 18.65 3.16 -12.35
CA VAL A 18 17.23 2.79 -12.21
C VAL A 18 17.02 2.19 -10.84
N ARG A 19 16.11 2.77 -10.04
CA ARG A 19 15.84 2.32 -8.66
C ARG A 19 15.39 0.87 -8.59
N GLU A 20 14.54 0.46 -9.52
CA GLU A 20 13.97 -0.89 -9.59
C GLU A 20 14.98 -1.94 -10.09
N SER A 21 16.18 -1.51 -10.48
CA SER A 21 17.25 -2.37 -10.96
C SER A 21 18.03 -2.96 -9.79
N SER A 22 18.02 -4.29 -9.64
CA SER A 22 18.79 -4.99 -8.61
C SER A 22 20.28 -5.11 -8.93
N ALA A 23 20.66 -4.82 -10.18
CA ALA A 23 22.05 -4.73 -10.63
C ALA A 23 22.25 -3.45 -11.46
N PRO A 24 23.45 -2.83 -11.45
CA PRO A 24 23.67 -1.50 -12.02
C PRO A 24 23.31 -1.34 -13.51
N ALA A 25 23.44 -2.41 -14.30
CA ALA A 25 23.24 -2.38 -15.75
C ALA A 25 22.23 -3.43 -16.26
N LEU A 26 21.46 -4.08 -15.37
CA LEU A 26 20.47 -5.09 -15.73
C LEU A 26 19.12 -4.79 -15.08
N LEU A 27 18.11 -4.49 -15.91
CA LEU A 27 16.75 -4.28 -15.43
C LEU A 27 15.91 -5.54 -15.65
N ASN A 28 15.43 -6.15 -14.57
CA ASN A 28 14.38 -7.17 -14.64
C ASN A 28 13.02 -6.47 -14.85
N PRO A 29 12.29 -6.74 -15.96
CA PRO A 29 11.00 -6.13 -16.21
C PRO A 29 9.96 -6.33 -15.10
N ALA A 30 10.04 -7.43 -14.35
CA ALA A 30 9.14 -7.70 -13.23
C ALA A 30 9.25 -6.65 -12.10
N HIS A 31 10.45 -6.12 -11.86
CA HIS A 31 10.67 -5.10 -10.81
C HIS A 31 10.11 -3.73 -11.20
N ALA A 32 10.03 -3.44 -12.50
CA ALA A 32 9.52 -2.18 -13.02
C ALA A 32 8.01 -2.23 -13.36
N ARG A 33 7.28 -3.24 -12.87
CA ARG A 33 5.86 -3.46 -13.17
C ARG A 33 4.98 -2.25 -12.81
N PHE A 34 5.22 -1.66 -11.65
CA PHE A 34 4.39 -0.60 -11.09
C PHE A 34 5.02 0.79 -11.17
N SER A 35 6.35 0.85 -11.25
CA SER A 35 7.10 2.09 -11.35
C SER A 35 8.36 1.90 -12.18
N LEU A 36 8.81 2.99 -12.80
CA LEU A 36 10.13 3.11 -13.38
C LEU A 36 10.71 4.43 -12.91
N THR A 37 11.69 4.39 -12.01
CA THR A 37 12.24 5.59 -11.36
C THR A 37 13.71 5.73 -11.71
N ILE A 38 14.02 6.81 -12.42
CA ILE A 38 15.40 7.18 -12.74
C ILE A 38 15.92 8.06 -11.61
N VAL A 39 17.06 7.69 -11.07
CA VAL A 39 17.71 8.36 -9.95
C VAL A 39 19.02 9.00 -10.42
N VAL A 40 19.20 10.25 -10.05
CA VAL A 40 20.39 11.05 -10.37
C VAL A 40 21.05 11.48 -9.08
N GLU A 41 22.28 10.99 -8.88
CA GLU A 41 23.15 11.30 -7.75
C GLU A 41 24.33 12.14 -8.23
N ALA A 42 24.10 13.43 -8.41
CA ALA A 42 25.12 14.39 -8.79
C ALA A 42 25.16 15.59 -7.83
N VAL A 43 26.31 16.27 -7.76
CA VAL A 43 26.46 17.49 -6.95
C VAL A 43 25.83 18.68 -7.70
N LEU A 44 24.54 18.89 -7.45
CA LEU A 44 23.71 19.89 -8.11
C LEU A 44 23.29 21.01 -7.15
N GLU A 45 23.08 22.20 -7.67
CA GLU A 45 22.48 23.33 -6.97
C GLU A 45 20.95 23.26 -7.06
N SER A 46 20.24 23.87 -6.12
CA SER A 46 18.77 23.83 -6.11
C SER A 46 18.14 24.59 -7.28
N THR A 47 18.85 25.56 -7.85
CA THR A 47 18.45 26.32 -9.04
C THR A 47 18.87 25.66 -10.36
N ASP A 48 19.61 24.55 -10.33
CA ASP A 48 19.94 23.82 -11.55
C ASP A 48 18.65 23.26 -12.16
N ARG A 49 18.59 23.16 -13.50
CA ARG A 49 17.49 22.54 -14.22
C ARG A 49 17.93 21.22 -14.83
N ILE A 50 17.13 20.18 -14.67
CA ILE A 50 17.42 18.81 -15.12
C ILE A 50 16.39 18.30 -16.12
N SER A 51 16.86 17.58 -17.14
CA SER A 51 16.06 16.76 -18.05
C SER A 51 16.66 15.37 -18.15
N VAL A 52 15.87 14.30 -17.97
CA VAL A 52 16.35 12.92 -18.06
C VAL A 52 15.85 12.29 -19.36
N LYS A 53 16.71 11.46 -19.97
CA LYS A 53 16.50 10.81 -21.25
C LYS A 53 16.64 9.29 -21.11
N TRP A 54 15.61 8.57 -21.54
CA TRP A 54 15.61 7.14 -21.85
C TRP A 54 15.63 6.97 -23.37
N GLN A 55 16.75 6.51 -23.91
CA GLN A 55 16.89 6.23 -25.33
C GLN A 55 16.69 4.75 -25.58
N GLY A 56 15.61 4.40 -26.25
CA GLY A 56 15.33 3.05 -26.72
C GLY A 56 16.38 2.55 -27.71
N ALA A 57 16.50 1.23 -27.81
CA ALA A 57 17.46 0.60 -28.72
C ALA A 57 17.12 0.88 -30.20
N PRO A 58 18.11 0.85 -31.12
CA PRO A 58 17.82 0.94 -32.55
C PRO A 58 16.77 -0.09 -32.99
N GLY A 59 15.77 0.35 -33.74
CA GLY A 59 14.66 -0.50 -34.20
C GLY A 59 13.46 -0.58 -33.25
N THR A 60 13.50 0.05 -32.07
CA THR A 60 12.29 0.24 -31.26
C THR A 60 11.42 1.35 -31.82
N PRO A 61 10.08 1.27 -31.68
CA PRO A 61 9.20 2.37 -32.06
C PRO A 61 9.50 3.63 -31.22
N ALA A 62 8.98 4.79 -31.65
CA ALA A 62 9.28 6.08 -31.01
C ALA A 62 8.90 6.10 -29.52
N GLU A 63 7.83 5.40 -29.17
CA GLU A 63 7.31 5.20 -27.82
C GLU A 63 8.26 4.40 -26.92
N GLY A 64 9.26 3.72 -27.49
CA GLY A 64 10.34 3.06 -26.77
C GLY A 64 11.40 4.04 -26.23
N SER A 65 11.31 5.32 -26.57
CA SER A 65 12.18 6.39 -26.07
C SER A 65 11.36 7.45 -25.35
N TYR A 66 11.96 8.10 -24.35
CA TYR A 66 11.33 9.21 -23.64
C TYR A 66 12.38 10.21 -23.18
N THR A 67 12.09 11.50 -23.34
CA THR A 67 12.89 12.59 -22.79
C THR A 67 11.94 13.48 -21.99
N SER A 68 12.29 13.77 -20.74
CA SER A 68 11.48 14.67 -19.93
C SER A 68 11.61 16.13 -20.38
N GLY A 69 10.71 16.99 -19.91
CA GLY A 69 10.96 18.43 -19.91
C GLY A 69 12.05 18.80 -18.89
N PHE A 70 12.60 20.01 -19.01
CA PHE A 70 13.48 20.57 -17.98
C PHE A 70 12.66 20.99 -16.75
N SER A 71 13.09 20.56 -15.56
CA SER A 71 12.50 20.92 -14.27
C SER A 71 13.58 21.40 -13.30
N GLU A 72 13.22 22.25 -12.33
CA GLU A 72 14.16 22.68 -11.28
C GLU A 72 14.48 21.53 -10.34
N VAL A 73 15.77 21.41 -9.98
CA VAL A 73 16.28 20.35 -9.12
C VAL A 73 15.80 20.50 -7.67
N GLY A 74 15.70 21.73 -7.16
CA GLY A 74 15.27 22.03 -5.79
C GLY A 74 16.22 21.46 -4.73
N ASP A 75 15.75 21.36 -3.48
CA ASP A 75 16.58 20.93 -2.34
C ASP A 75 16.55 19.42 -2.06
N ARG A 76 15.72 18.65 -2.77
CA ARG A 76 15.56 17.20 -2.53
C ARG A 76 16.70 16.41 -3.18
N ARG A 77 17.31 15.48 -2.44
CA ARG A 77 18.35 14.57 -2.92
C ARG A 77 18.06 13.13 -2.45
N PRO A 78 18.34 12.10 -3.28
CA PRO A 78 18.75 12.19 -4.68
C PRO A 78 17.63 12.75 -5.58
N VAL A 79 17.96 13.18 -6.80
CA VAL A 79 16.94 13.66 -7.75
C VAL A 79 16.27 12.44 -8.38
N GLU A 80 14.94 12.38 -8.32
CA GLU A 80 14.17 11.24 -8.81
C GLU A 80 13.17 11.68 -9.88
N GLN A 81 13.13 10.96 -11.00
CA GLN A 81 12.13 11.17 -12.04
C GLN A 81 11.42 9.88 -12.40
N LYS A 82 10.09 9.92 -12.36
CA LYS A 82 9.23 8.78 -12.66
C LYS A 82 8.89 8.75 -14.15
N PHE A 83 9.16 7.63 -14.79
CA PHE A 83 8.85 7.34 -16.19
C PHE A 83 7.75 6.28 -16.29
N LEU A 84 7.20 6.11 -17.49
CA LEU A 84 6.21 5.08 -17.76
C LEU A 84 6.87 3.69 -17.84
N SER A 85 6.34 2.72 -17.10
CA SER A 85 6.78 1.31 -17.17
C SER A 85 6.65 0.69 -18.57
N SER A 86 5.87 1.29 -19.47
CA SER A 86 5.76 0.86 -20.87
C SER A 86 7.10 0.89 -21.61
N LEU A 87 8.01 1.79 -21.23
CA LEU A 87 9.36 1.85 -21.81
C LEU A 87 10.13 0.54 -21.61
N VAL A 88 9.94 -0.11 -20.46
CA VAL A 88 10.56 -1.41 -20.16
C VAL A 88 9.96 -2.50 -21.05
N SER A 89 8.64 -2.51 -21.22
CA SER A 89 7.97 -3.51 -22.05
C SER A 89 8.35 -3.44 -23.53
N ILE A 90 8.54 -2.24 -24.09
CA ILE A 90 8.92 -2.01 -25.50
C ILE A 90 10.39 -2.38 -25.76
N ASN A 91 11.25 -2.17 -24.77
CA ASN A 91 12.69 -2.40 -24.87
C ASN A 91 13.13 -3.78 -24.36
N GLN A 92 12.21 -4.74 -24.18
CA GLN A 92 12.56 -6.08 -23.73
C GLN A 92 13.63 -6.73 -24.60
N SER A 93 14.57 -7.45 -23.96
CA SER A 93 15.70 -8.12 -24.60
C SER A 93 16.64 -7.19 -25.36
N ARG A 94 16.59 -5.88 -25.10
CA ARG A 94 17.38 -4.86 -25.79
C ARG A 94 18.16 -4.00 -24.81
N THR A 95 19.21 -3.36 -25.32
CA THR A 95 20.04 -2.41 -24.56
C THR A 95 19.59 -0.98 -24.83
N VAL A 96 19.24 -0.26 -23.76
CA VAL A 96 18.86 1.15 -23.79
C VAL A 96 19.98 2.01 -23.20
N THR A 97 19.95 3.30 -23.53
CA THR A 97 20.92 4.27 -23.00
C THR A 97 20.17 5.32 -22.19
N LEU A 98 20.59 5.55 -20.95
CA LEU A 98 20.05 6.60 -20.09
C LEU A 98 21.09 7.70 -19.90
N THR A 99 20.67 8.94 -20.06
CA THR A 99 21.46 10.15 -19.79
C THR A 99 20.58 11.20 -19.13
N TYR A 100 21.18 12.23 -18.55
CA TYR A 100 20.46 13.45 -18.16
C TYR A 100 21.25 14.70 -18.53
N ASP A 101 20.55 15.78 -18.82
CA ASP A 101 21.11 17.08 -19.14
C ASP A 101 20.88 18.05 -17.98
N ILE A 102 21.92 18.80 -17.60
CA ILE A 102 21.86 19.85 -16.58
C ILE A 102 22.10 21.21 -17.21
N ILE A 103 21.27 22.19 -16.85
CA ILE A 103 21.49 23.61 -17.12
C ILE A 103 21.75 24.32 -15.79
N ARG A 104 22.94 24.93 -15.64
CA ARG A 104 23.29 25.79 -14.51
C ARG A 104 23.22 27.26 -14.92
N GLY A 105 22.30 28.01 -14.30
CA GLY A 105 22.03 29.39 -14.66
C GLY A 105 21.62 29.51 -16.14
N ASN A 106 22.39 30.29 -16.92
CA ASN A 106 22.15 30.53 -18.35
C ASN A 106 23.16 29.79 -19.26
N ALA A 107 23.91 28.83 -18.73
CA ALA A 107 24.88 28.05 -19.52
C ALA A 107 24.17 27.09 -20.50
N ALA A 108 24.91 26.60 -21.49
CA ALA A 108 24.43 25.52 -22.36
C ALA A 108 24.21 24.22 -21.55
N PRO A 109 23.24 23.36 -21.95
CA PRO A 109 23.03 22.07 -21.30
C PRO A 109 24.29 21.19 -21.36
N VAL A 110 24.60 20.53 -20.25
CA VAL A 110 25.70 19.57 -20.14
C VAL A 110 25.12 18.18 -19.89
N THR A 111 25.44 17.23 -20.76
CA THR A 111 24.97 15.85 -20.67
C THR A 111 25.85 15.03 -19.73
N SER A 112 25.23 14.14 -18.95
CA SER A 112 25.88 13.18 -18.07
C SER A 112 26.66 12.11 -18.81
N GLN A 113 27.48 11.37 -18.08
CA GLN A 113 27.94 10.07 -18.56
C GLN A 113 26.73 9.13 -18.78
N PRO A 114 26.77 8.23 -19.78
CA PRO A 114 25.65 7.36 -20.08
C PRO A 114 25.61 6.14 -19.15
N LEU A 115 24.41 5.75 -18.74
CA LEU A 115 24.14 4.39 -18.26
C LEU A 115 23.72 3.54 -19.46
N ILE A 116 24.48 2.48 -19.71
CA ILE A 116 24.12 1.43 -20.68
C ILE A 116 23.37 0.34 -19.91
N LEU A 117 22.07 0.20 -20.16
CA LEU A 117 21.18 -0.67 -19.40
C LEU A 117 20.60 -1.76 -20.32
N TYR A 118 20.83 -3.02 -19.98
CA TYR A 118 20.17 -4.13 -20.66
C TYR A 118 18.86 -4.48 -19.97
N VAL A 119 17.75 -4.45 -20.72
CA VAL A 119 16.44 -4.87 -20.23
C VAL A 119 16.30 -6.36 -20.49
N LEU A 120 16.20 -7.14 -19.41
CA LEU A 120 16.11 -8.60 -19.50
C LEU A 120 14.82 -9.04 -20.19
N PRO A 121 14.78 -10.22 -20.82
CA PRO A 121 13.52 -10.84 -21.24
C PRO A 121 12.64 -11.15 -20.02
N LEU A 122 11.32 -11.09 -20.19
CA LEU A 122 10.38 -11.64 -19.21
C LEU A 122 10.61 -13.16 -19.05
N ALA A 123 10.70 -13.63 -17.81
CA ALA A 123 10.84 -15.04 -17.53
C ALA A 123 9.53 -15.78 -17.87
N GLN A 124 9.64 -16.94 -18.51
CA GLN A 124 8.46 -17.76 -18.87
C GLN A 124 7.67 -18.22 -17.65
N SER A 125 8.31 -18.33 -16.48
CA SER A 125 7.65 -18.63 -15.20
C SER A 125 6.66 -17.55 -14.76
N ASP A 126 6.88 -16.31 -15.20
CA ASP A 126 6.09 -15.16 -14.78
C ASP A 126 4.95 -14.85 -15.78
N LEU A 127 4.88 -15.62 -16.86
CA LEU A 127 3.85 -15.51 -17.90
C LEU A 127 2.79 -16.60 -17.71
N PRO A 128 1.49 -16.26 -17.80
CA PRO A 128 0.42 -17.25 -17.75
C PRO A 128 0.45 -18.16 -18.97
N ARG A 129 -0.21 -19.31 -18.89
CA ARG A 129 -0.42 -20.19 -20.04
C ARG A 129 -1.83 -20.00 -20.60
N PRO A 130 -2.01 -20.05 -21.94
CA PRO A 130 -3.35 -20.10 -22.51
C PRO A 130 -4.02 -21.44 -22.18
N PHE A 131 -5.33 -21.48 -22.01
CA PHE A 131 -6.04 -22.71 -21.67
C PHE A 131 -7.44 -22.79 -22.28
N ILE A 132 -7.99 -24.01 -22.29
CA ILE A 132 -9.35 -24.30 -22.74
C ILE A 132 -10.14 -24.64 -21.47
N GLU A 133 -11.15 -23.83 -21.13
CA GLU A 133 -11.87 -23.94 -19.84
C GLU A 133 -12.55 -25.31 -19.66
N GLN A 134 -12.91 -25.99 -20.75
CA GLN A 134 -13.58 -27.30 -20.75
C GLN A 134 -12.63 -28.49 -20.52
N ALA A 135 -11.31 -28.28 -20.45
CA ALA A 135 -10.43 -29.32 -19.98
C ALA A 135 -10.66 -29.57 -18.48
N GLU A 136 -10.23 -30.72 -17.98
CA GLU A 136 -10.33 -31.07 -16.56
C GLU A 136 -9.83 -29.94 -15.64
N HIS A 137 -10.36 -29.88 -14.42
CA HIS A 137 -9.99 -28.86 -13.43
C HIS A 137 -10.09 -27.42 -14.00
N ALA A 138 -11.15 -27.13 -14.76
CA ALA A 138 -11.41 -25.82 -15.38
C ALA A 138 -10.27 -25.31 -16.29
N GLY A 139 -9.58 -26.21 -17.00
CA GLY A 139 -8.46 -25.87 -17.87
C GLY A 139 -7.08 -26.24 -17.31
N GLU A 140 -6.98 -26.52 -16.01
CA GLU A 140 -5.71 -26.84 -15.35
C GLU A 140 -5.35 -28.33 -15.37
N GLY A 141 -6.24 -29.18 -15.85
CA GLY A 141 -5.98 -30.60 -16.07
C GLY A 141 -5.29 -30.89 -17.40
N GLN A 142 -5.00 -32.17 -17.62
CA GLN A 142 -4.34 -32.66 -18.84
C GLN A 142 -5.32 -33.27 -19.84
N LEU A 143 -6.52 -33.70 -19.41
CA LEU A 143 -7.48 -34.32 -20.32
C LEU A 143 -8.48 -33.30 -20.87
N LEU A 144 -8.75 -33.39 -22.17
CA LEU A 144 -9.79 -32.61 -22.85
C LEU A 144 -10.76 -33.56 -23.54
N PHE A 145 -11.96 -33.67 -22.98
CA PHE A 145 -13.06 -34.46 -23.55
C PHE A 145 -13.83 -33.61 -24.54
N VAL A 146 -13.86 -34.02 -25.81
CA VAL A 146 -14.43 -33.20 -26.90
C VAL A 146 -15.73 -33.76 -27.46
N HIS A 147 -16.13 -34.98 -27.09
CA HIS A 147 -17.28 -35.70 -27.66
C HIS A 147 -18.58 -34.88 -27.60
N ASP A 148 -18.94 -34.43 -26.40
CA ASP A 148 -20.19 -33.70 -26.14
C ASP A 148 -20.05 -32.18 -26.22
N LEU A 149 -18.86 -31.65 -26.53
CA LEU A 149 -18.65 -30.20 -26.59
C LEU A 149 -19.33 -29.60 -27.83
N SER A 150 -20.19 -28.61 -27.64
CA SER A 150 -20.69 -27.77 -28.74
C SER A 150 -19.76 -26.58 -28.99
N LEU A 151 -19.30 -25.96 -27.89
CA LEU A 151 -18.38 -24.86 -27.86
C LEU A 151 -17.22 -25.16 -26.91
N PHE A 152 -16.08 -24.55 -27.15
CA PHE A 152 -15.01 -24.45 -26.18
C PHE A 152 -14.61 -22.99 -26.00
N ALA A 153 -14.16 -22.65 -24.80
CA ALA A 153 -13.70 -21.31 -24.45
C ALA A 153 -12.18 -21.30 -24.39
N LEU A 154 -11.57 -20.59 -25.33
CA LEU A 154 -10.14 -20.31 -25.29
C LEU A 154 -9.91 -19.08 -24.42
N ARG A 155 -8.96 -19.18 -23.49
CA ARG A 155 -8.71 -18.12 -22.50
C ARG A 155 -7.22 -17.90 -22.24
N ILE A 156 -6.86 -16.64 -22.03
CA ILE A 156 -5.56 -16.22 -21.52
C ILE A 156 -5.76 -15.18 -20.42
N ASN A 157 -5.08 -15.36 -19.29
CA ASN A 157 -5.12 -14.39 -18.19
C ASN A 157 -4.12 -13.25 -18.46
N ALA A 158 -4.31 -12.10 -17.80
CA ALA A 158 -3.41 -10.97 -17.88
C ALA A 158 -2.00 -11.32 -17.39
N TRP A 159 -0.98 -10.69 -17.99
CA TRP A 159 0.44 -10.96 -17.75
C TRP A 159 1.18 -9.71 -17.25
N LEU A 160 2.43 -9.90 -16.83
CA LEU A 160 3.31 -8.80 -16.42
C LEU A 160 3.50 -7.77 -17.53
N LEU A 161 3.43 -6.48 -17.18
CA LEU A 161 3.57 -5.36 -18.11
C LEU A 161 2.55 -5.34 -19.26
N ILE A 162 1.39 -5.98 -19.07
CA ILE A 162 0.25 -5.84 -19.98
C ILE A 162 -0.15 -4.35 -20.10
N ARG A 163 -0.36 -3.90 -21.34
CA ARG A 163 -0.88 -2.56 -21.62
C ARG A 163 -1.87 -2.61 -22.77
N ARG A 164 -2.69 -1.58 -22.87
CA ARG A 164 -3.64 -1.46 -23.98
C ARG A 164 -2.91 -1.29 -25.31
N GLY A 165 -3.49 -1.85 -26.37
CA GLY A 165 -2.95 -1.78 -27.73
C GLY A 165 -1.84 -2.80 -28.06
N LEU A 166 -1.59 -3.78 -27.18
CA LEU A 166 -0.74 -4.92 -27.55
C LEU A 166 -1.55 -5.91 -28.38
N PHE A 167 -1.02 -6.33 -29.52
CA PHE A 167 -1.63 -7.36 -30.35
C PHE A 167 -1.13 -8.75 -29.96
N PHE A 168 -1.99 -9.76 -30.13
CA PHE A 168 -1.66 -11.14 -29.75
C PHE A 168 -2.26 -12.17 -30.70
N TRP A 169 -1.69 -13.38 -30.66
CA TRP A 169 -2.05 -14.50 -31.53
C TRP A 169 -2.23 -15.77 -30.71
N ALA A 170 -3.09 -16.67 -31.21
CA ALA A 170 -3.23 -18.01 -30.66
C ALA A 170 -3.46 -19.04 -31.75
N TRP A 171 -2.78 -20.17 -31.59
CA TRP A 171 -2.86 -21.34 -32.46
C TRP A 171 -3.18 -22.58 -31.63
N LEU A 172 -4.03 -23.44 -32.19
CA LEU A 172 -4.21 -24.80 -31.70
C LEU A 172 -3.59 -25.76 -32.71
N LYS A 173 -2.72 -26.63 -32.21
CA LYS A 173 -1.95 -27.60 -33.02
C LYS A 173 -2.12 -29.00 -32.48
N GLY A 174 -2.37 -29.98 -33.33
CA GLY A 174 -2.60 -31.35 -32.91
C GLY A 174 -2.52 -32.34 -34.07
N THR A 175 -3.20 -33.48 -33.92
CA THR A 175 -3.22 -34.52 -34.94
C THR A 175 -4.67 -34.91 -35.23
N ASN A 176 -5.08 -34.82 -36.49
CA ASN A 176 -6.40 -35.28 -36.94
C ASN A 176 -6.52 -36.80 -36.84
N ALA A 177 -7.74 -37.32 -36.80
CA ALA A 177 -8.00 -38.77 -36.73
C ALA A 177 -7.34 -39.58 -37.86
N ASN A 178 -7.19 -38.98 -39.06
CA ASN A 178 -6.51 -39.57 -40.21
C ASN A 178 -4.97 -39.49 -40.14
N GLY A 179 -4.40 -38.92 -39.08
CA GLY A 179 -2.95 -38.75 -38.87
C GLY A 179 -2.34 -37.49 -39.49
N SER A 180 -3.11 -36.66 -40.20
CA SER A 180 -2.60 -35.37 -40.70
C SER A 180 -2.44 -34.35 -39.57
N VAL A 181 -1.61 -33.33 -39.81
CA VAL A 181 -1.43 -32.22 -38.87
C VAL A 181 -2.73 -31.42 -38.77
N PHE A 182 -3.17 -31.17 -37.54
CA PHE A 182 -4.17 -30.16 -37.23
C PHE A 182 -3.44 -28.89 -36.83
N GLU A 183 -3.70 -27.78 -37.52
CA GLU A 183 -3.17 -26.46 -37.18
C GLU A 183 -4.20 -25.41 -37.56
N GLN A 184 -4.71 -24.70 -36.56
CA GLN A 184 -5.74 -23.69 -36.76
C GLN A 184 -5.47 -22.45 -35.91
N ARG A 185 -5.63 -21.29 -36.54
CA ARG A 185 -5.48 -19.98 -35.90
C ARG A 185 -6.81 -19.52 -35.32
N TYR A 186 -6.80 -19.06 -34.08
CA TYR A 186 -7.99 -18.63 -33.34
C TYR A 186 -7.94 -17.15 -32.99
N TRP A 187 -6.78 -16.62 -32.62
CA TRP A 187 -6.57 -15.20 -32.40
C TRP A 187 -5.49 -14.65 -33.32
N PHE A 188 -5.67 -13.43 -33.81
CA PHE A 188 -4.71 -12.76 -34.68
C PHE A 188 -4.88 -11.24 -34.70
N ALA A 189 -3.78 -10.53 -34.93
CA ALA A 189 -3.81 -9.08 -35.17
C ALA A 189 -4.39 -8.74 -36.56
N PRO A 190 -5.09 -7.60 -36.72
CA PRO A 190 -5.36 -6.57 -35.72
C PRO A 190 -6.60 -6.84 -34.86
N ASP A 191 -7.35 -7.90 -35.13
CA ASP A 191 -8.66 -8.15 -34.52
C ASP A 191 -8.55 -8.48 -33.02
N ASN A 192 -7.45 -9.12 -32.63
CA ASN A 192 -7.16 -9.46 -31.24
C ASN A 192 -6.07 -8.55 -30.66
N MET A 193 -6.52 -7.64 -29.79
CA MET A 193 -5.66 -6.73 -29.06
C MET A 193 -6.07 -6.63 -27.59
N VAL A 194 -5.15 -6.19 -26.74
CA VAL A 194 -5.46 -5.81 -25.36
C VAL A 194 -6.27 -4.53 -25.38
N ASP A 195 -7.58 -4.66 -25.31
CA ASP A 195 -8.54 -3.57 -25.24
C ASP A 195 -8.84 -3.18 -23.77
N LEU A 196 -9.86 -2.34 -23.58
CA LEU A 196 -10.26 -1.90 -22.25
C LEU A 196 -10.87 -3.03 -21.43
N ASP A 197 -11.59 -3.96 -22.06
CA ASP A 197 -12.29 -5.04 -21.38
C ASP A 197 -11.31 -6.10 -20.91
N PHE A 198 -10.35 -6.50 -21.74
CA PHE A 198 -9.26 -7.37 -21.30
C PHE A 198 -8.54 -6.74 -20.10
N PHE A 199 -8.17 -5.46 -20.19
CA PHE A 199 -7.49 -4.78 -19.09
C PHE A 199 -8.36 -4.72 -17.81
N ARG A 200 -9.67 -4.51 -17.94
CA ARG A 200 -10.62 -4.43 -16.82
C ARG A 200 -10.86 -5.78 -16.14
N PHE A 201 -11.05 -6.84 -16.91
CA PHE A 201 -11.38 -8.17 -16.38
C PHE A 201 -10.15 -8.98 -16.01
N GLY A 202 -8.97 -8.60 -16.50
CA GLY A 202 -7.72 -9.31 -16.23
C GLY A 202 -7.60 -10.63 -17.01
N PHE A 203 -8.43 -10.85 -18.03
CA PHE A 203 -8.35 -11.99 -18.95
C PHE A 203 -9.01 -11.68 -20.28
N PHE A 204 -8.61 -12.40 -21.32
CA PHE A 204 -9.30 -12.44 -22.61
C PHE A 204 -9.87 -13.84 -22.82
N ARG A 205 -11.13 -13.92 -23.24
CA ARG A 205 -11.87 -15.17 -23.41
C ARG A 205 -12.75 -15.07 -24.64
N GLN A 206 -12.70 -16.10 -25.47
CA GLN A 206 -13.56 -16.21 -26.64
C GLN A 206 -14.07 -17.65 -26.81
N ASN A 207 -15.36 -17.78 -27.10
CA ASN A 207 -15.97 -19.07 -27.40
C ASN A 207 -15.81 -19.40 -28.89
N PHE A 208 -15.51 -20.66 -29.18
CA PHE A 208 -15.39 -21.19 -30.54
C PHE A 208 -16.15 -22.51 -30.70
N PRO A 209 -16.63 -22.84 -31.91
CA PRO A 209 -17.19 -24.15 -32.21
C PRO A 209 -16.20 -25.28 -31.91
N ALA A 210 -16.66 -26.33 -31.23
CA ALA A 210 -15.83 -27.48 -30.87
C ALA A 210 -15.72 -28.55 -31.97
N ASP A 211 -16.47 -28.41 -33.07
CA ASP A 211 -16.47 -29.37 -34.18
C ASP A 211 -15.08 -29.69 -34.75
N PRO A 212 -14.14 -28.72 -34.93
CA PRO A 212 -12.78 -29.03 -35.35
C PRO A 212 -12.03 -29.93 -34.36
N LEU A 213 -12.28 -29.77 -33.06
CA LEU A 213 -11.60 -30.56 -32.02
C LEU A 213 -12.12 -32.00 -31.97
N LYS A 214 -13.38 -32.24 -32.34
CA LYS A 214 -13.95 -33.60 -32.45
C LYS A 214 -13.30 -34.44 -33.54
N GLY A 215 -12.73 -33.80 -34.56
CA GLY A 215 -12.00 -34.45 -35.65
C GLY A 215 -10.58 -34.90 -35.28
N LEU A 216 -10.10 -34.57 -34.08
CA LEU A 216 -8.77 -34.94 -33.60
C LEU A 216 -8.68 -36.44 -33.27
N LYS A 217 -7.47 -36.97 -33.31
CA LYS A 217 -7.19 -38.37 -32.96
C LYS A 217 -7.32 -38.58 -31.46
N ASP A 218 -8.07 -39.61 -31.04
CA ASP A 218 -8.17 -39.99 -29.63
C ASP A 218 -6.78 -40.26 -29.03
N GLY A 219 -6.55 -39.76 -27.82
CA GLY A 219 -5.29 -39.87 -27.10
C GLY A 219 -4.14 -39.02 -27.66
N SER A 220 -4.35 -38.24 -28.73
CA SER A 220 -3.32 -37.34 -29.27
C SER A 220 -3.17 -36.06 -28.45
N VAL A 221 -2.03 -35.39 -28.61
CA VAL A 221 -1.75 -34.12 -27.94
C VAL A 221 -2.33 -32.96 -28.75
N LEU A 222 -3.15 -32.14 -28.11
CA LEU A 222 -3.52 -30.81 -28.55
C LEU A 222 -2.66 -29.78 -27.82
N THR A 223 -1.98 -28.93 -28.57
CA THR A 223 -1.11 -27.86 -28.06
C THR A 223 -1.76 -26.52 -28.33
N VAL A 224 -1.87 -25.69 -27.29
CA VAL A 224 -2.31 -24.30 -27.35
C VAL A 224 -1.07 -23.42 -27.28
N GLU A 225 -0.79 -22.71 -28.36
CA GLU A 225 0.29 -21.73 -28.47
C GLU A 225 -0.28 -20.31 -28.40
N PHE A 226 0.44 -19.42 -27.72
CA PHE A 226 0.06 -18.02 -27.57
C PHE A 226 1.29 -17.12 -27.67
N SER A 227 1.15 -15.96 -28.32
CA SER A 227 2.21 -14.98 -28.46
C SER A 227 1.68 -13.54 -28.45
N VAL A 228 2.53 -12.60 -28.00
CA VAL A 228 2.18 -11.18 -27.84
C VAL A 228 3.27 -10.28 -28.42
N SER A 229 2.86 -9.26 -29.16
CA SER A 229 3.74 -8.17 -29.57
C SER A 229 3.78 -7.11 -28.48
N PHE A 230 4.92 -6.95 -27.80
CA PHE A 230 5.10 -5.99 -26.71
C PHE A 230 5.48 -4.58 -27.17
N ASP A 231 5.84 -4.38 -28.43
CA ASP A 231 6.05 -3.06 -29.01
C ASP A 231 4.78 -2.53 -29.70
N GLY A 232 3.72 -3.35 -29.80
CA GLY A 232 2.43 -2.98 -30.39
C GLY A 232 2.41 -3.11 -31.92
N ASN A 233 3.43 -3.73 -32.51
CA ASN A 233 3.44 -3.98 -33.95
C ASN A 233 2.48 -5.12 -34.33
N LEU A 234 2.13 -5.20 -35.63
CA LEU A 234 1.21 -6.21 -36.18
C LEU A 234 1.93 -7.47 -36.69
N VAL A 235 3.22 -7.62 -36.43
CA VAL A 235 4.09 -8.66 -37.01
C VAL A 235 4.23 -9.81 -36.01
N GLU A 236 3.58 -10.94 -36.29
CA GLU A 236 3.60 -12.12 -35.41
C GLU A 236 5.01 -12.69 -35.19
N ALA A 237 5.91 -12.54 -36.17
CA ALA A 237 7.30 -13.02 -36.05
C ALA A 237 8.10 -12.30 -34.96
N ASP A 238 7.71 -11.07 -34.61
CA ASP A 238 8.34 -10.27 -33.56
C ASP A 238 7.69 -10.51 -32.19
N ALA A 239 6.61 -11.30 -32.15
CA ALA A 239 5.85 -11.56 -30.94
C ALA A 239 6.59 -12.52 -30.00
N ILE A 240 6.57 -12.21 -28.71
CA ILE A 240 7.11 -13.07 -27.66
C ILE A 240 6.14 -14.22 -27.41
N ARG A 241 6.64 -15.44 -27.52
CA ARG A 241 5.86 -16.66 -27.25
C ARG A 241 5.78 -16.94 -25.75
N PHE A 242 4.61 -17.35 -25.32
CA PHE A 242 4.35 -17.81 -23.96
C PHE A 242 4.49 -19.34 -23.92
N ALA A 243 4.69 -19.89 -22.72
CA ALA A 243 4.77 -21.33 -22.54
C ALA A 243 3.45 -21.98 -23.01
N PRO A 244 3.52 -23.00 -23.90
CA PRO A 244 2.33 -23.63 -24.41
C PRO A 244 1.62 -24.47 -23.35
N ARG A 245 0.37 -24.78 -23.63
CA ARG A 245 -0.45 -25.72 -22.86
C ARG A 245 -0.72 -26.96 -23.70
N HIS A 246 -0.65 -28.13 -23.08
CA HIS A 246 -0.86 -29.42 -23.76
C HIS A 246 -2.04 -30.16 -23.11
N TYR A 247 -2.90 -30.73 -23.94
CA TYR A 247 -4.00 -31.60 -23.54
C TYR A 247 -3.93 -32.94 -24.27
N ILE A 248 -4.32 -34.02 -23.61
CA ILE A 248 -4.61 -35.31 -24.21
C ILE A 248 -6.08 -35.30 -24.61
N VAL A 249 -6.35 -35.40 -25.91
CA VAL A 249 -7.71 -35.36 -26.45
C VAL A 249 -8.42 -36.69 -26.21
N LYS A 250 -9.68 -36.65 -25.79
CA LYS A 250 -10.56 -37.81 -25.63
C LYS A 250 -11.80 -37.68 -26.50
N THR A 251 -11.95 -38.56 -27.50
CA THR A 251 -13.04 -38.54 -28.50
C THR A 251 -14.03 -39.71 -28.37
N ASN A 252 -13.74 -40.76 -27.59
CA ASN A 252 -14.61 -41.93 -27.42
C ASN A 252 -15.07 -42.17 -25.95
N ALA A 253 -16.39 -42.43 -25.81
CA ALA A 253 -17.21 -42.85 -24.65
C ALA A 253 -17.46 -41.84 -23.50
N PRO A 254 -18.71 -41.74 -22.99
CA PRO A 254 -19.03 -41.00 -21.78
C PRO A 254 -18.50 -41.74 -20.54
N PRO A 255 -18.11 -41.03 -19.47
CA PRO A 255 -17.48 -41.64 -18.31
C PRO A 255 -18.44 -42.55 -17.54
N THR A 256 -17.90 -43.61 -16.92
CA THR A 256 -18.49 -44.27 -15.74
C THR A 256 -18.97 -43.19 -14.77
N PRO A 257 -20.15 -43.32 -14.12
CA PRO A 257 -20.68 -42.25 -13.29
C PRO A 257 -19.62 -41.79 -12.28
N GLY A 258 -19.12 -40.58 -12.47
CA GLY A 258 -18.01 -40.07 -11.68
C GLY A 258 -18.45 -39.85 -10.25
N LYS A 259 -17.67 -40.34 -9.27
CA LYS A 259 -17.85 -39.96 -7.86
C LYS A 259 -17.94 -38.42 -7.80
N PRO A 260 -18.98 -37.85 -7.19
CA PRO A 260 -19.08 -36.40 -7.09
C PRO A 260 -17.92 -35.86 -6.25
N ALA A 261 -17.42 -34.67 -6.59
CA ALA A 261 -16.38 -34.00 -5.82
C ALA A 261 -16.73 -32.53 -5.63
N ILE A 262 -16.40 -31.98 -4.46
CA ILE A 262 -16.36 -30.53 -4.26
C ILE A 262 -15.01 -30.06 -4.78
N LEU A 263 -15.02 -29.17 -5.77
CA LEU A 263 -13.82 -28.65 -6.43
C LEU A 263 -13.39 -27.30 -5.85
N SER A 264 -14.34 -26.46 -5.46
CA SER A 264 -14.07 -25.18 -4.80
C SER A 264 -15.24 -24.70 -3.96
N VAL A 265 -14.91 -23.89 -2.96
CA VAL A 265 -15.86 -23.08 -2.21
C VAL A 265 -15.37 -21.64 -2.30
N LYS A 266 -16.23 -20.73 -2.75
CA LYS A 266 -15.90 -19.30 -2.89
C LYS A 266 -16.75 -18.46 -1.96
N ASP A 267 -16.17 -17.40 -1.40
CA ASP A 267 -16.93 -16.41 -0.64
C ASP A 267 -17.84 -15.55 -1.56
N ALA A 268 -18.58 -14.63 -0.96
CA ALA A 268 -19.49 -13.72 -1.68
C ALA A 268 -18.77 -12.79 -2.67
N ALA A 269 -17.46 -12.55 -2.49
CA ALA A 269 -16.62 -11.79 -3.40
C ALA A 269 -15.99 -12.64 -4.52
N GLY A 270 -16.21 -13.97 -4.50
CA GLY A 270 -15.68 -14.91 -5.47
C GLY A 270 -14.25 -15.40 -5.19
N GLN A 271 -13.72 -15.16 -3.99
CA GLN A 271 -12.41 -15.61 -3.54
C GLN A 271 -12.48 -17.06 -3.03
N ASP A 272 -11.54 -17.90 -3.44
CA ASP A 272 -11.49 -19.31 -3.02
C ASP A 272 -11.17 -19.46 -1.52
N ILE A 273 -11.90 -20.33 -0.85
CA ILE A 273 -11.73 -20.76 0.53
C ILE A 273 -11.24 -22.22 0.51
N ALA A 274 -9.99 -22.43 0.93
CA ALA A 274 -9.39 -23.77 0.96
C ALA A 274 -10.15 -24.74 1.89
N ASN A 275 -9.98 -26.05 1.71
CA ASN A 275 -10.50 -27.05 2.66
C ASN A 275 -9.76 -26.92 4.00
N GLY A 276 -10.52 -26.79 5.09
CA GLY A 276 -10.06 -26.38 6.42
C GLY A 276 -9.87 -24.87 6.58
N GLY A 277 -10.19 -24.08 5.55
CA GLY A 277 -10.02 -22.62 5.53
C GLY A 277 -11.10 -21.88 6.31
N GLU A 278 -10.88 -20.57 6.45
CA GLU A 278 -11.75 -19.68 7.21
C GLU A 278 -12.27 -18.57 6.29
N THR A 279 -13.50 -18.11 6.52
CA THR A 279 -14.06 -16.95 5.84
C THR A 279 -14.86 -16.10 6.83
N THR A 280 -15.00 -14.82 6.55
CA THR A 280 -15.95 -13.96 7.27
C THR A 280 -17.32 -13.92 6.58
N ASP A 281 -17.41 -14.30 5.31
CA ASP A 281 -18.66 -14.21 4.57
C ASP A 281 -19.64 -15.31 5.00
N THR A 282 -20.88 -14.90 5.27
CA THR A 282 -21.98 -15.83 5.56
C THR A 282 -22.66 -16.34 4.29
N GLY A 283 -22.21 -15.91 3.12
CA GLY A 283 -22.64 -16.41 1.82
C GLY A 283 -21.46 -17.05 1.10
N VAL A 284 -21.65 -18.29 0.62
CA VAL A 284 -20.63 -18.99 -0.16
C VAL A 284 -21.25 -19.61 -1.40
N THR A 285 -20.42 -19.86 -2.40
CA THR A 285 -20.81 -20.65 -3.56
C THR A 285 -19.94 -21.88 -3.66
N ILE A 286 -20.59 -23.05 -3.61
CA ILE A 286 -19.92 -24.35 -3.70
C ILE A 286 -19.98 -24.80 -5.16
N SER A 287 -18.84 -25.14 -5.73
CA SER A 287 -18.75 -25.73 -7.06
C SER A 287 -18.14 -27.12 -6.97
N GLY A 288 -18.64 -28.02 -7.79
CA GLY A 288 -18.13 -29.38 -7.82
C GLY A 288 -18.34 -30.04 -9.17
N SER A 289 -17.86 -31.28 -9.25
CA SER A 289 -18.06 -32.15 -10.39
C SER A 289 -19.00 -33.30 -10.06
N ALA A 290 -19.67 -33.79 -11.09
CA ALA A 290 -20.51 -34.97 -11.09
C ALA A 290 -20.65 -35.47 -12.54
N THR A 291 -21.35 -36.58 -12.74
CA THR A 291 -21.70 -37.03 -14.08
C THR A 291 -22.53 -35.98 -14.81
N ALA A 292 -22.17 -35.63 -16.04
CA ALA A 292 -22.85 -34.60 -16.82
C ALA A 292 -24.33 -34.93 -17.02
N GLY A 293 -25.20 -33.95 -16.81
CA GLY A 293 -26.66 -34.09 -16.91
C GLY A 293 -27.35 -34.67 -15.67
N GLU A 294 -26.60 -35.21 -14.72
CA GLU A 294 -27.12 -35.83 -13.51
C GLU A 294 -27.21 -34.85 -12.34
N GLN A 295 -27.92 -35.24 -11.27
CA GLN A 295 -28.11 -34.41 -10.07
C GLN A 295 -27.29 -34.89 -8.88
N VAL A 296 -26.86 -33.93 -8.05
CA VAL A 296 -26.31 -34.18 -6.72
C VAL A 296 -27.13 -33.42 -5.68
N GLU A 297 -27.15 -33.94 -4.46
CA GLU A 297 -27.64 -33.22 -3.28
C GLU A 297 -26.47 -32.77 -2.41
N VAL A 298 -26.45 -31.50 -2.02
CA VAL A 298 -25.37 -30.91 -1.22
C VAL A 298 -25.83 -30.79 0.24
N PHE A 299 -24.98 -31.20 1.16
CA PHE A 299 -25.23 -31.15 2.60
C PHE A 299 -24.18 -30.29 3.32
N ASP A 300 -24.60 -29.70 4.44
CA ASP A 300 -23.75 -29.08 5.47
C ASP A 300 -23.96 -29.86 6.77
N GLY A 301 -22.99 -30.71 7.12
CA GLY A 301 -23.19 -31.74 8.13
C GLY A 301 -24.29 -32.72 7.73
N SER A 302 -25.40 -32.73 8.49
CA SER A 302 -26.60 -33.54 8.21
C SER A 302 -27.67 -32.78 7.44
N ASP A 303 -27.56 -31.46 7.31
CA ASP A 303 -28.62 -30.63 6.77
C ASP A 303 -28.51 -30.55 5.24
N SER A 304 -29.56 -30.96 4.54
CA SER A 304 -29.65 -30.75 3.09
C SER A 304 -29.74 -29.26 2.77
N LYS A 305 -28.92 -28.82 1.82
CA LYS A 305 -28.89 -27.45 1.30
C LYS A 305 -29.48 -27.34 -0.10
N GLY A 306 -29.86 -28.47 -0.71
CA GLY A 306 -30.57 -28.52 -1.98
C GLY A 306 -29.92 -29.43 -3.01
N MET A 307 -30.68 -29.69 -4.07
CA MET A 307 -30.26 -30.47 -5.23
C MET A 307 -29.81 -29.56 -6.36
N VAL A 308 -28.77 -29.96 -7.08
CA VAL A 308 -28.23 -29.24 -8.24
C VAL A 308 -27.86 -30.20 -9.36
N ARG A 309 -28.22 -29.85 -10.59
CA ARG A 309 -27.85 -30.61 -11.79
C ARG A 309 -26.46 -30.17 -12.27
N ALA A 310 -25.63 -31.14 -12.62
CA ALA A 310 -24.32 -30.92 -13.22
C ALA A 310 -24.47 -30.64 -14.72
N ASP A 311 -24.31 -29.37 -15.11
CA ASP A 311 -24.27 -28.99 -16.52
C ASP A 311 -22.87 -29.27 -17.06
N SER A 312 -22.79 -30.12 -18.09
CA SER A 312 -21.52 -30.55 -18.68
C SER A 312 -20.51 -31.10 -17.65
N GLY A 313 -21.01 -31.69 -16.57
CA GLY A 313 -20.23 -32.33 -15.51
C GLY A 313 -19.85 -31.42 -14.34
N ILE A 314 -20.22 -30.12 -14.39
CA ILE A 314 -19.97 -29.15 -13.32
C ILE A 314 -21.29 -28.66 -12.75
N TRP A 315 -21.35 -28.55 -11.43
CA TRP A 315 -22.47 -27.95 -10.73
C TRP A 315 -22.00 -26.82 -9.82
N GLN A 316 -22.91 -25.90 -9.53
CA GLN A 316 -22.67 -24.78 -8.64
C GLN A 316 -23.91 -24.50 -7.80
N LEU A 317 -23.74 -24.37 -6.48
CA LEU A 317 -24.82 -24.11 -5.54
C LEU A 317 -24.44 -22.95 -4.60
N PRO A 318 -25.14 -21.79 -4.69
CA PRO A 318 -24.98 -20.70 -3.73
C PRO A 318 -25.72 -21.01 -2.42
N LEU A 319 -25.05 -20.81 -1.29
CA LEU A 319 -25.58 -20.99 0.06
C LEU A 319 -25.51 -19.67 0.84
N SER A 320 -26.64 -19.24 1.41
CA SER A 320 -26.72 -18.05 2.27
C SER A 320 -28.03 -18.01 3.07
N PRO A 321 -28.03 -17.57 4.35
CA PRO A 321 -26.87 -17.32 5.20
C PRO A 321 -26.37 -18.61 5.89
N LEU A 322 -25.06 -18.73 6.04
CA LEU A 322 -24.40 -19.67 6.94
C LEU A 322 -24.24 -19.03 8.33
N SER A 323 -24.37 -19.84 9.37
CA SER A 323 -24.13 -19.42 10.76
C SER A 323 -22.63 -19.23 11.05
N VAL A 324 -22.28 -18.59 12.15
CA VAL A 324 -20.88 -18.57 12.62
C VAL A 324 -20.53 -19.96 13.17
N GLY A 325 -19.42 -20.53 12.71
CA GLY A 325 -18.94 -21.85 13.12
C GLY A 325 -18.39 -22.69 11.96
N PRO A 326 -18.03 -23.96 12.25
CA PRO A 326 -17.58 -24.90 11.22
C PRO A 326 -18.74 -25.41 10.37
N HIS A 327 -18.50 -25.53 9.06
CA HIS A 327 -19.42 -26.01 8.03
C HIS A 327 -18.75 -27.12 7.19
N PRO A 328 -19.00 -28.41 7.49
CA PRO A 328 -18.48 -29.53 6.72
C PRO A 328 -19.41 -29.89 5.55
N PHE A 329 -19.04 -29.53 4.33
CA PHE A 329 -19.83 -29.80 3.13
C PHE A 329 -19.54 -31.17 2.52
N LYS A 330 -20.57 -31.81 1.97
CA LYS A 330 -20.49 -33.00 1.09
C LYS A 330 -21.52 -32.94 -0.03
N ALA A 331 -21.20 -33.57 -1.16
CA ALA A 331 -22.14 -33.81 -2.25
C ALA A 331 -22.43 -35.31 -2.38
N GLN A 332 -23.71 -35.67 -2.49
CA GLN A 332 -24.16 -37.04 -2.71
C GLN A 332 -24.75 -37.17 -4.11
N ALA A 333 -24.35 -38.20 -4.86
CA ALA A 333 -24.93 -38.50 -6.16
C ALA A 333 -26.38 -38.98 -6.01
N LEU A 334 -27.28 -38.45 -6.85
CA LEU A 334 -28.67 -38.94 -6.98
C LEU A 334 -28.81 -39.92 -8.17
N TYR A 335 -27.70 -40.55 -8.55
CA TYR A 335 -27.53 -41.46 -9.67
C TYR A 335 -26.51 -42.53 -9.30
N GLY A 336 -26.43 -43.59 -10.12
CA GLY A 336 -25.56 -44.74 -9.83
C GLY A 336 -25.87 -45.34 -8.46
N ASP A 337 -24.82 -45.70 -7.71
CA ASP A 337 -24.93 -46.30 -6.37
C ASP A 337 -25.00 -45.27 -5.23
N GLY A 338 -25.16 -43.97 -5.55
CA GLY A 338 -25.33 -42.92 -4.54
C GLY A 338 -24.04 -42.51 -3.80
N GLU A 339 -22.90 -42.60 -4.49
CA GLU A 339 -21.58 -42.22 -3.99
C GLU A 339 -21.54 -40.80 -3.37
N ILE A 340 -20.69 -40.63 -2.35
CA ILE A 340 -20.57 -39.39 -1.58
C ILE A 340 -19.16 -38.81 -1.74
N SER A 341 -19.05 -37.50 -1.94
CA SER A 341 -17.76 -36.79 -2.02
C SER A 341 -16.98 -36.86 -0.70
N ASP A 342 -15.69 -36.54 -0.77
CA ASP A 342 -14.93 -36.23 0.44
C ASP A 342 -15.45 -34.91 1.06
N LEU A 343 -15.19 -34.71 2.36
CA LEU A 343 -15.63 -33.50 3.07
C LEU A 343 -14.80 -32.28 2.67
N TRP A 344 -15.47 -31.16 2.41
CA TRP A 344 -14.86 -29.84 2.34
C TRP A 344 -15.35 -29.00 3.52
N THR A 345 -14.49 -28.79 4.50
CA THR A 345 -14.84 -28.03 5.70
C THR A 345 -14.37 -26.59 5.56
N ILE A 346 -15.23 -25.62 5.84
CA ILE A 346 -14.83 -24.23 6.07
C ILE A 346 -15.27 -23.79 7.46
N THR A 347 -14.67 -22.74 8.00
CA THR A 347 -15.14 -22.09 9.22
C THR A 347 -15.60 -20.68 8.89
N VAL A 348 -16.89 -20.40 9.07
CA VAL A 348 -17.43 -19.05 9.00
C VAL A 348 -17.14 -18.38 10.33
N LYS A 349 -16.19 -17.45 10.30
CA LYS A 349 -15.91 -16.53 11.39
C LYS A 349 -16.87 -15.36 11.33
N GLN A 350 -17.09 -14.74 12.48
CA GLN A 350 -17.82 -13.48 12.54
C GLN A 350 -17.09 -12.42 11.71
N VAL A 351 -17.80 -11.72 10.82
CA VAL A 351 -17.26 -10.58 10.07
C VAL A 351 -16.72 -9.54 11.05
N GLN A 352 -15.42 -9.32 11.00
CA GLN A 352 -14.77 -8.11 11.52
C GLN A 352 -14.25 -7.30 10.33
N ARG A 353 -15.15 -6.89 9.43
CA ARG A 353 -14.84 -5.96 8.33
C ARG A 353 -15.50 -4.61 8.56
N GLY A 354 -14.63 -3.68 8.90
CA GLY A 354 -14.78 -2.24 8.75
C GLY A 354 -13.36 -1.74 8.89
N GLU A 355 -12.68 -1.46 7.77
CA GLU A 355 -11.31 -0.90 7.83
C GLU A 355 -11.44 0.50 8.41
N LEU A 356 -11.34 0.55 9.74
CA LEU A 356 -11.14 1.77 10.49
C LEU A 356 -9.66 2.10 10.39
N SER A 357 -9.36 3.25 9.81
CA SER A 357 -8.01 3.82 9.78
C SER A 357 -8.04 5.28 10.23
N ILE A 358 -6.85 5.83 10.48
CA ILE A 358 -6.68 7.25 10.75
C ILE A 358 -5.95 7.87 9.55
N GLN A 359 -6.55 8.90 8.94
CA GLN A 359 -6.00 9.51 7.71
C GLN A 359 -4.58 10.05 7.90
N GLU A 360 -4.27 10.57 9.09
CA GLU A 360 -2.97 11.13 9.45
C GLU A 360 -1.90 10.07 9.77
N SER A 361 -2.28 8.77 9.82
CA SER A 361 -1.36 7.64 9.96
C SER A 361 -1.11 6.99 8.59
N ALA A 362 0.11 7.15 8.07
CA ALA A 362 0.46 6.69 6.72
C ALA A 362 0.47 5.15 6.58
N ASP A 363 0.74 4.43 7.67
CA ASP A 363 0.83 2.97 7.72
C ASP A 363 -0.36 2.33 8.47
N SER A 364 -1.34 3.12 8.92
CA SER A 364 -2.50 2.69 9.71
C SER A 364 -2.17 2.01 11.05
N VAL A 365 -0.92 2.11 11.51
CA VAL A 365 -0.46 1.46 12.75
C VAL A 365 0.25 2.46 13.65
N ASN A 366 1.07 3.34 13.08
CA ASN A 366 1.82 4.36 13.78
C ASN A 366 1.32 5.75 13.39
N LEU A 367 1.09 6.59 14.39
CA LEU A 367 0.78 8.00 14.21
C LEU A 367 1.96 8.83 14.66
N ASP A 368 2.62 9.52 13.71
CA ASP A 368 3.48 10.65 14.05
C ASP A 368 2.58 11.81 14.52
N PRO A 369 2.70 12.26 15.79
CA PRO A 369 1.88 13.35 16.29
C PRO A 369 1.98 14.63 15.46
N LEU A 370 3.09 14.87 14.76
CA LEU A 370 3.27 16.07 13.95
C LEU A 370 2.31 16.12 12.75
N ASN A 371 1.91 14.97 12.22
CA ASN A 371 0.93 14.87 11.14
C ASN A 371 -0.49 15.23 11.59
N ALA A 372 -0.78 15.10 12.89
CA ALA A 372 -2.10 15.33 13.47
C ALA A 372 -2.22 16.65 14.25
N THR A 373 -1.44 17.68 13.90
CA THR A 373 -1.47 18.97 14.59
C THR A 373 -2.67 19.85 14.22
N ALA A 374 -3.25 19.63 13.03
CA ALA A 374 -4.39 20.38 12.52
C ALA A 374 -5.71 19.59 12.53
N SER A 375 -5.63 18.28 12.30
CA SER A 375 -6.78 17.36 12.22
C SER A 375 -6.43 15.99 12.75
N LEU A 376 -7.46 15.25 13.17
CA LEU A 376 -7.43 13.82 13.42
C LEU A 376 -8.69 13.24 12.78
N THR A 377 -8.56 12.38 11.79
CA THR A 377 -9.66 11.97 10.93
C THR A 377 -9.78 10.45 10.90
N ALA A 378 -10.87 9.92 11.45
CA ALA A 378 -11.22 8.52 11.29
C ALA A 378 -11.80 8.29 9.90
N VAL A 379 -11.26 7.32 9.18
CA VAL A 379 -11.72 6.88 7.86
C VAL A 379 -12.30 5.49 8.02
N LEU A 380 -13.56 5.34 7.64
CA LEU A 380 -14.33 4.12 7.82
C LEU A 380 -14.69 3.57 6.44
N ASP A 381 -14.16 2.39 6.13
CA ASP A 381 -14.55 1.62 4.95
C ASP A 381 -15.27 0.35 5.39
N TYR A 382 -16.61 0.40 5.39
CA TYR A 382 -17.50 -0.70 5.76
C TYR A 382 -18.64 -0.81 4.75
N ASP A 383 -19.46 -1.87 4.86
CA ASP A 383 -20.67 -2.02 4.02
C ASP A 383 -21.76 -0.99 4.41
N GLN A 384 -21.52 0.26 4.05
CA GLN A 384 -22.29 1.43 4.44
C GLN A 384 -23.63 1.53 3.71
N GLN A 385 -24.73 1.63 4.47
CA GLN A 385 -26.01 2.11 3.96
C GLN A 385 -26.17 3.61 4.26
N PRO A 386 -26.80 4.40 3.37
CA PRO A 386 -26.90 5.84 3.56
C PRO A 386 -27.58 6.29 4.85
N THR A 387 -28.44 5.45 5.41
CA THR A 387 -29.20 5.69 6.64
C THR A 387 -28.56 5.11 7.90
N ASP A 388 -27.39 4.45 7.78
CA ASP A 388 -26.68 3.94 8.96
C ASP A 388 -26.26 5.13 9.85
N MET A 389 -26.53 5.03 11.16
CA MET A 389 -26.08 6.01 12.14
C MET A 389 -24.76 5.55 12.74
N VAL A 390 -23.69 6.30 12.51
CA VAL A 390 -22.30 5.91 12.79
C VAL A 390 -21.67 6.85 13.82
N SER A 391 -20.98 6.28 14.81
CA SER A 391 -20.16 7.01 15.78
C SER A 391 -18.78 6.37 15.93
N VAL A 392 -17.77 7.16 16.25
CA VAL A 392 -16.40 6.69 16.50
C VAL A 392 -16.07 6.91 17.97
N THR A 393 -15.52 5.89 18.61
CA THR A 393 -15.06 5.93 20.00
C THR A 393 -13.55 5.77 20.04
N VAL A 394 -12.88 6.76 20.62
CA VAL A 394 -11.48 6.73 21.02
C VAL A 394 -11.43 6.46 22.52
N LYS A 395 -10.78 5.36 22.90
CA LYS A 395 -10.50 5.00 24.28
C LYS A 395 -9.02 5.25 24.56
N ALA A 396 -8.74 6.11 25.54
CA ALA A 396 -7.40 6.34 26.03
C ALA A 396 -6.84 5.11 26.75
N ALA A 397 -5.52 4.97 26.72
CA ALA A 397 -4.81 3.96 27.50
C ALA A 397 -5.06 4.12 29.01
N ASP A 398 -5.01 3.01 29.74
CA ASP A 398 -5.19 2.99 31.19
C ASP A 398 -4.23 3.97 31.90
N GLY A 399 -4.73 4.63 32.94
CA GLY A 399 -3.99 5.68 33.66
C GLY A 399 -4.04 7.07 33.00
N THR A 400 -4.63 7.21 31.81
CA THR A 400 -4.87 8.51 31.16
C THR A 400 -6.17 9.13 31.68
N PRO A 401 -6.26 10.46 31.86
CA PRO A 401 -7.49 11.13 32.27
C PRO A 401 -8.66 10.84 31.33
N ALA A 402 -9.89 10.83 31.86
CA ALA A 402 -11.10 10.55 31.08
C ALA A 402 -11.30 11.47 29.86
N VAL A 403 -10.80 12.71 29.93
CA VAL A 403 -10.80 13.69 28.82
C VAL A 403 -9.91 13.28 27.63
N GLY A 404 -9.04 12.28 27.79
CA GLY A 404 -8.29 11.66 26.71
C GLY A 404 -9.10 10.64 25.90
N SER A 405 -10.31 10.28 26.35
CA SER A 405 -11.26 9.44 25.63
C SER A 405 -12.39 10.29 25.05
N HIS A 406 -12.98 9.85 23.94
CA HIS A 406 -14.06 10.56 23.28
C HIS A 406 -14.93 9.63 22.44
N THR A 407 -16.24 9.84 22.47
CA THR A 407 -17.17 9.26 21.51
C THR A 407 -17.81 10.38 20.71
N SER A 408 -17.71 10.31 19.39
CA SER A 408 -18.33 11.30 18.50
C SER A 408 -19.85 11.19 18.58
N THR A 409 -20.54 12.30 18.32
CA THR A 409 -21.98 12.26 18.10
C THR A 409 -22.29 11.38 16.88
N PRO A 410 -23.32 10.50 16.93
CA PRO A 410 -23.70 9.69 15.78
C PRO A 410 -24.11 10.55 14.58
N ILE A 411 -23.60 10.22 13.40
CA ILE A 411 -23.96 10.87 12.13
C ILE A 411 -24.53 9.87 11.13
N ALA A 412 -25.40 10.32 10.23
CA ALA A 412 -25.83 9.48 9.11
C ALA A 412 -24.65 9.25 8.15
N ALA A 413 -24.45 8.01 7.71
CA ALA A 413 -23.30 7.67 6.88
C ALA A 413 -23.37 8.31 5.48
N GLY A 414 -24.58 8.48 4.93
CA GLY A 414 -24.79 9.10 3.62
C GLY A 414 -24.25 8.25 2.46
N THR A 415 -24.06 8.87 1.29
CA THR A 415 -23.66 8.17 0.06
C THR A 415 -22.17 8.28 -0.25
N THR A 416 -21.43 9.15 0.44
CA THR A 416 -20.00 9.36 0.23
C THR A 416 -19.18 8.26 0.88
N ARG A 417 -18.22 7.69 0.13
CA ARG A 417 -17.29 6.66 0.60
C ARG A 417 -15.83 7.02 0.27
N PRO A 418 -14.87 6.71 1.17
CA PRO A 418 -15.08 6.21 2.53
C PRO A 418 -15.66 7.29 3.46
N LEU A 419 -16.39 6.89 4.50
CA LEU A 419 -16.96 7.82 5.48
C LEU A 419 -15.83 8.41 6.33
N LYS A 420 -15.81 9.73 6.48
CA LYS A 420 -14.80 10.45 7.26
C LYS A 420 -15.43 11.16 8.45
N ILE A 421 -14.89 10.93 9.65
CA ILE A 421 -15.34 11.56 10.89
C ILE A 421 -14.15 12.26 11.54
N ASN A 422 -14.28 13.58 11.71
CA ASN A 422 -13.27 14.37 12.40
C ASN A 422 -13.37 14.13 13.92
N LEU A 423 -12.24 13.80 14.51
CA LEU A 423 -12.06 13.61 15.94
C LEU A 423 -11.32 14.82 16.55
N PRO A 424 -11.52 15.13 17.84
CA PRO A 424 -10.76 16.17 18.51
C PRO A 424 -9.25 15.91 18.49
N VAL A 425 -8.47 16.84 17.92
CA VAL A 425 -7.00 16.78 17.90
C VAL A 425 -6.39 16.66 19.30
N SER A 426 -7.07 17.20 20.32
CA SER A 426 -6.61 17.12 21.72
C SER A 426 -6.38 15.68 22.19
N LEU A 427 -7.06 14.68 21.62
CA LEU A 427 -6.91 13.26 21.98
C LEU A 427 -5.51 12.73 21.69
N VAL A 428 -4.84 13.28 20.67
CA VAL A 428 -3.45 12.92 20.32
C VAL A 428 -2.52 13.26 21.48
N ALA A 429 -2.64 14.46 22.06
CA ALA A 429 -1.81 14.92 23.18
C ALA A 429 -1.82 13.97 24.38
N PHE A 430 -2.99 13.40 24.70
CA PHE A 430 -3.17 12.44 25.79
C PHE A 430 -2.58 11.05 25.50
N SER A 431 -2.39 10.74 24.21
CA SER A 431 -2.00 9.42 23.72
C SER A 431 -0.54 9.34 23.28
N ILE A 432 0.22 10.45 23.21
CA ILE A 432 1.64 10.46 22.81
C ILE A 432 2.47 9.48 23.65
N GLY A 433 3.22 8.61 22.97
CA GLY A 433 4.02 7.54 23.57
C GLY A 433 3.20 6.35 24.09
N LYS A 434 1.90 6.30 23.79
CA LYS A 434 0.95 5.26 24.22
C LYS A 434 0.20 4.67 23.02
N ILE A 435 -0.54 3.59 23.28
CA ILE A 435 -1.45 2.99 22.30
C ILE A 435 -2.84 3.60 22.49
N MET A 436 -3.36 4.22 21.45
CA MET A 436 -4.73 4.74 21.35
C MET A 436 -5.63 3.67 20.73
N GLU A 437 -6.77 3.37 21.36
CA GLU A 437 -7.72 2.39 20.84
C GLU A 437 -8.90 3.11 20.19
N VAL A 438 -9.15 2.85 18.91
CA VAL A 438 -10.24 3.47 18.15
C VAL A 438 -11.20 2.38 17.68
N THR A 439 -12.49 2.59 17.86
CA THR A 439 -13.57 1.73 17.34
C THR A 439 -14.61 2.60 16.67
N PHE A 440 -15.39 2.03 15.75
CA PHE A 440 -16.64 2.66 15.31
C PHE A 440 -17.82 1.75 15.58
N THR A 441 -18.99 2.35 15.80
CA THR A 441 -20.25 1.64 15.97
C THR A 441 -21.26 2.22 14.99
N TYR A 442 -21.94 1.35 14.24
CA TYR A 442 -23.03 1.75 13.36
C TYR A 442 -24.33 1.05 13.74
N THR A 443 -25.45 1.74 13.56
CA THR A 443 -26.80 1.20 13.77
C THR A 443 -27.59 1.29 12.47
N ARG A 444 -28.14 0.17 12.01
CA ARG A 444 -28.93 0.06 10.77
C ARG A 444 -30.41 -0.07 11.08
N GLY A 445 -31.16 1.02 10.91
CA GLY A 445 -32.58 1.06 11.24
C GLY A 445 -32.82 0.71 12.71
N ALA A 446 -33.66 -0.30 12.97
CA ALA A 446 -33.96 -0.79 14.33
C ALA A 446 -33.06 -1.96 14.77
N SER A 447 -32.05 -2.33 13.99
CA SER A 447 -31.13 -3.43 14.33
C SER A 447 -30.25 -3.07 15.53
N ALA A 448 -29.73 -4.08 16.22
CA ALA A 448 -28.75 -3.86 17.29
C ALA A 448 -27.49 -3.15 16.74
N PRO A 449 -26.86 -2.24 17.51
CA PRO A 449 -25.61 -1.61 17.10
C PRO A 449 -24.51 -2.64 16.86
N VAL A 450 -23.75 -2.44 15.79
CA VAL A 450 -22.60 -3.27 15.43
C VAL A 450 -21.33 -2.46 15.64
N THR A 451 -20.42 -2.98 16.46
CA THR A 451 -19.13 -2.35 16.78
C THR A 451 -18.00 -3.04 16.03
N SER A 452 -17.09 -2.23 15.46
CA SER A 452 -15.89 -2.69 14.77
C SER A 452 -14.89 -3.33 15.74
N GLN A 453 -13.86 -3.97 15.18
CA GLN A 453 -12.68 -4.24 15.99
C GLN A 453 -11.96 -2.96 16.41
N PRO A 454 -11.25 -3.01 17.54
CA PRO A 454 -10.38 -1.92 17.95
C PRO A 454 -9.18 -1.80 17.01
N LEU A 455 -9.08 -0.65 16.34
CA LEU A 455 -7.83 -0.18 15.76
C LEU A 455 -6.91 0.24 16.91
N ARG A 456 -5.78 -0.44 17.04
CA ARG A 456 -4.75 -0.10 18.04
C ARG A 456 -3.67 0.74 17.36
N LEU A 457 -3.71 2.04 17.59
CA LEU A 457 -2.81 3.01 16.98
C LEU A 457 -1.68 3.39 17.94
N ASN A 458 -0.44 3.12 17.55
CA ASN A 458 0.75 3.52 18.29
C ASN A 458 1.05 5.00 18.03
N VAL A 459 0.80 5.87 19.01
CA VAL A 459 1.08 7.30 18.86
C VAL A 459 2.52 7.55 19.28
N LEU A 460 3.37 7.89 18.32
CA LEU A 460 4.81 7.97 18.51
C LEU A 460 5.20 9.11 19.48
N PRO A 461 6.32 8.97 20.23
CA PRO A 461 6.84 10.08 21.03
C PRO A 461 7.32 11.23 20.13
N ILE A 462 7.16 12.47 20.58
CA ILE A 462 7.73 13.64 19.89
C ILE A 462 9.24 13.67 20.17
N ALA A 463 10.03 13.68 19.10
CA ALA A 463 11.48 13.76 19.20
C ALA A 463 11.92 15.07 19.89
N ARG A 464 12.95 14.96 20.74
CA ARG A 464 13.43 16.07 21.59
C ARG A 464 13.85 17.31 20.80
N ASP A 465 14.38 17.12 19.60
CA ASP A 465 14.80 18.19 18.70
C ASP A 465 13.64 19.03 18.14
N ARG A 466 12.41 18.53 18.22
CA ARG A 466 11.17 19.24 17.89
C ARG A 466 10.59 20.02 19.07
N LEU A 467 11.19 19.91 20.26
CA LEU A 467 10.77 20.59 21.48
C LEU A 467 11.80 21.66 21.88
N THR A 468 11.64 22.86 21.33
CA THR A 468 12.60 23.96 21.44
C THR A 468 12.66 24.56 22.84
N ALA A 469 13.87 24.63 23.41
CA ALA A 469 14.12 25.23 24.72
C ALA A 469 13.75 26.73 24.78
N PRO A 470 13.37 27.26 25.95
CA PRO A 470 13.19 28.71 26.12
C PRO A 470 14.51 29.48 25.99
N LEU A 471 14.40 30.75 25.59
CA LEU A 471 15.55 31.65 25.38
C LEU A 471 15.57 32.78 26.40
N ILE A 472 16.74 33.14 26.92
CA ILE A 472 16.91 34.38 27.69
C ILE A 472 17.07 35.55 26.71
N THR A 473 16.14 36.51 26.74
CA THR A 473 16.17 37.64 25.78
C THR A 473 17.39 38.54 25.97
N GLN A 474 17.86 38.69 27.20
CA GLN A 474 19.02 39.52 27.56
C GLN A 474 20.34 38.94 27.06
N ALA A 475 20.38 37.68 26.63
CA ALA A 475 21.54 37.10 25.96
C ALA A 475 21.69 37.58 24.51
N ASN A 476 20.73 38.35 23.97
CA ASN A 476 20.78 38.97 22.65
C ASN A 476 21.12 37.99 21.50
N GLY A 477 20.64 36.75 21.60
CA GLY A 477 20.90 35.69 20.61
C GLY A 477 22.24 34.97 20.76
N SER A 478 23.05 35.33 21.76
CA SER A 478 24.31 34.67 22.11
C SER A 478 24.12 33.53 23.11
N ASP A 479 25.15 32.68 23.27
CA ASP A 479 25.27 31.70 24.35
C ASP A 479 25.99 32.28 25.58
N ILE A 480 26.20 33.60 25.61
CA ILE A 480 26.73 34.34 26.75
C ILE A 480 25.61 35.17 27.35
N LEU A 481 25.42 35.06 28.66
CA LEU A 481 24.53 35.93 29.42
C LEU A 481 25.38 36.94 30.20
N ASP A 482 25.41 38.17 29.71
CA ASP A 482 26.10 39.29 30.35
C ASP A 482 25.18 39.91 31.42
N LEU A 483 25.55 39.75 32.69
CA LEU A 483 24.71 40.19 33.81
C LEU A 483 24.59 41.71 33.91
N LYS A 484 25.43 42.48 33.20
CA LYS A 484 25.25 43.93 33.05
C LYS A 484 23.94 44.29 32.33
N ASP A 485 23.48 43.40 31.43
CA ASP A 485 22.26 43.57 30.64
C ASP A 485 21.02 43.07 31.41
N VAL A 486 21.21 42.56 32.63
CA VAL A 486 20.17 42.04 33.54
C VAL A 486 19.91 43.05 34.67
N GLN A 487 19.05 44.03 34.40
CA GLN A 487 18.73 45.10 35.37
C GLN A 487 17.76 44.66 36.47
N SER A 488 16.53 44.30 36.11
CA SER A 488 15.46 43.85 37.04
C SER A 488 15.24 42.33 37.04
N GLY A 489 15.87 41.62 36.11
CA GLY A 489 15.73 40.18 35.90
C GLY A 489 15.92 39.83 34.42
N ALA A 490 15.89 38.53 34.12
CA ALA A 490 16.00 38.03 32.75
C ALA A 490 14.68 37.43 32.29
N ASN A 491 14.19 37.80 31.10
CA ASN A 491 12.97 37.21 30.56
C ASN A 491 13.30 35.91 29.84
N LEU A 492 12.61 34.84 30.22
CA LEU A 492 12.64 33.58 29.49
C LEU A 492 11.51 33.61 28.45
N LEU A 493 11.86 33.71 27.18
CA LEU A 493 10.93 33.61 26.07
C LEU A 493 10.63 32.13 25.79
N PHE A 494 9.39 31.74 26.06
CA PHE A 494 8.84 30.47 25.61
C PHE A 494 7.95 30.68 24.38
N GLY A 495 8.06 29.80 23.39
CA GLY A 495 7.11 29.70 22.28
C GLY A 495 5.98 28.71 22.58
N VAL A 496 5.47 28.10 21.51
CA VAL A 496 4.57 26.94 21.55
C VAL A 496 5.29 25.67 21.10
N TRP A 497 4.71 24.52 21.41
CA TRP A 497 5.16 23.21 20.94
C TRP A 497 3.99 22.46 20.27
N PRO A 498 4.28 21.41 19.48
CA PRO A 498 3.23 20.58 18.90
C PRO A 498 2.30 20.04 19.98
N HIS A 499 0.98 20.14 19.77
CA HIS A 499 -0.04 19.72 20.74
C HIS A 499 -0.04 20.48 22.08
N ILE A 500 0.44 21.73 22.11
CA ILE A 500 0.26 22.57 23.29
C ILE A 500 -1.24 22.73 23.62
N SER A 501 -1.59 22.54 24.88
CA SER A 501 -2.97 22.69 25.35
C SER A 501 -3.02 23.19 26.78
N VAL A 502 -4.14 23.83 27.12
CA VAL A 502 -4.41 24.30 28.49
C VAL A 502 -4.37 23.10 29.45
N ASN A 503 -3.88 23.34 30.67
CA ASN A 503 -3.72 22.38 31.76
C ASN A 503 -2.55 21.39 31.65
N GLN A 504 -1.79 21.38 30.55
CA GLN A 504 -0.54 20.60 30.48
C GLN A 504 0.40 21.01 31.62
N ARG A 505 0.93 20.03 32.34
CA ARG A 505 1.71 20.23 33.58
C ARG A 505 3.16 20.50 33.23
N ILE A 506 3.78 21.51 33.84
CA ILE A 506 5.10 22.01 33.41
C ILE A 506 6.09 22.13 34.57
N TRP A 507 7.37 21.87 34.26
CA TRP A 507 8.50 22.05 35.16
C TRP A 507 9.56 22.92 34.50
N LEU A 508 10.21 23.73 35.33
CA LEU A 508 11.31 24.59 34.90
C LEU A 508 12.35 24.63 36.02
N ASP A 509 13.50 24.04 35.73
CA ASP A 509 14.67 24.05 36.60
C ASP A 509 15.81 24.80 35.93
N LEU A 510 16.48 25.64 36.71
CA LEU A 510 17.70 26.34 36.33
C LEU A 510 18.82 25.75 37.16
N GLU A 511 19.82 25.18 36.48
CA GLU A 511 21.00 24.63 37.14
C GLU A 511 22.16 25.59 36.95
N GLY A 512 22.75 26.03 38.06
CA GLY A 512 23.79 27.05 38.08
C GLY A 512 24.87 26.74 39.11
N GLN A 513 25.95 27.54 39.09
CA GLN A 513 27.03 27.44 40.05
C GLN A 513 27.37 28.82 40.61
N ARG A 514 27.65 28.84 41.92
CA ARG A 514 28.22 29.98 42.64
C ARG A 514 29.58 29.57 43.20
N ASP A 515 30.33 30.49 43.78
CA ASP A 515 31.68 30.19 44.30
C ASP A 515 31.70 29.11 45.38
N THR A 516 30.61 28.95 46.13
CA THR A 516 30.47 27.95 47.20
C THR A 516 29.86 26.61 46.75
N GLY A 517 29.59 26.42 45.45
CA GLY A 517 29.07 25.16 44.90
C GLY A 517 27.82 25.35 44.03
N THR A 518 26.98 24.33 43.98
CA THR A 518 25.73 24.33 43.18
C THR A 518 24.77 25.41 43.63
N HIS A 519 24.16 26.11 42.68
CA HIS A 519 23.18 27.17 42.89
C HIS A 519 22.00 26.99 41.93
N ASN A 520 21.16 25.99 42.21
CA ASN A 520 20.01 25.65 41.38
C ASN A 520 18.75 26.39 41.84
N LEU A 521 17.86 26.68 40.90
CA LEU A 521 16.55 27.27 41.15
C LEU A 521 15.46 26.47 40.42
N GLN A 522 14.51 25.94 41.19
CA GLN A 522 13.28 25.39 40.64
C GLN A 522 12.24 26.51 40.56
N MET A 523 11.93 26.95 39.34
CA MET A 523 10.95 28.00 39.10
C MET A 523 9.53 27.46 39.04
N TRP A 524 9.33 26.31 38.40
CA TRP A 524 8.02 25.70 38.23
C TRP A 524 8.04 24.22 38.62
N VAL A 525 6.97 23.80 39.29
CA VAL A 525 6.69 22.40 39.62
C VAL A 525 5.36 21.99 39.02
N GLY A 526 5.30 20.82 38.39
CA GLY A 526 4.10 20.41 37.66
C GLY A 526 2.85 20.23 38.52
N THR A 527 2.95 20.08 39.85
CA THR A 527 1.77 20.05 40.72
C THR A 527 1.04 21.40 40.82
N THR A 528 1.73 22.53 40.60
CA THR A 528 1.14 23.88 40.72
C THR A 528 1.21 24.68 39.42
N ASN A 529 2.08 24.30 38.49
CA ASN A 529 2.31 25.03 37.25
C ASN A 529 1.75 24.27 36.05
N LEU A 530 0.99 24.99 35.24
CA LEU A 530 0.34 24.48 34.04
C LEU A 530 0.31 25.52 32.93
N VAL A 531 0.14 25.05 31.70
CA VAL A 531 -0.14 25.90 30.55
C VAL A 531 -1.52 26.53 30.71
N HIS A 532 -1.58 27.85 30.74
CA HIS A 532 -2.84 28.60 30.85
C HIS A 532 -3.28 29.12 29.49
N ARG A 533 -4.57 29.46 29.38
CA ARG A 533 -5.21 29.88 28.12
C ARG A 533 -4.47 31.02 27.41
N ALA A 534 -4.04 32.04 28.13
CA ALA A 534 -3.38 33.20 27.51
C ALA A 534 -2.06 32.83 26.80
N TRP A 535 -1.30 31.85 27.30
CA TRP A 535 -0.09 31.39 26.62
C TRP A 535 -0.43 30.74 25.27
N VAL A 536 -1.41 29.84 25.25
CA VAL A 536 -1.87 29.20 24.00
C VAL A 536 -2.35 30.24 22.99
N THR A 537 -3.14 31.22 23.42
CA THR A 537 -3.68 32.27 22.54
C THR A 537 -2.60 33.23 22.04
N ASN A 538 -1.65 33.63 22.88
CA ASN A 538 -0.61 34.59 22.52
C ASN A 538 0.58 33.95 21.78
N GLY A 539 0.65 32.61 21.74
CA GLY A 539 1.75 31.86 21.13
C GLY A 539 3.08 31.96 21.87
N SER A 540 3.14 32.66 23.01
CA SER A 540 4.35 32.82 23.81
C SER A 540 4.07 33.31 25.23
N ILE A 541 5.04 33.14 26.12
CA ILE A 541 5.07 33.75 27.45
C ILE A 541 6.49 34.18 27.82
N ARG A 542 6.60 35.15 28.75
CA ARG A 542 7.85 35.75 29.22
C ARG A 542 7.93 35.81 30.75
N PRO A 543 8.01 34.68 31.48
CA PRO A 543 8.33 34.72 32.90
C PRO A 543 9.71 35.32 33.15
N VAL A 544 9.86 35.95 34.32
CA VAL A 544 11.09 36.63 34.72
C VAL A 544 11.88 35.77 35.71
N VAL A 545 13.16 35.55 35.42
CA VAL A 545 14.14 35.03 36.39
C VAL A 545 14.65 36.21 37.20
N SER A 546 14.58 36.12 38.52
CA SER A 546 15.01 37.22 39.41
C SER A 546 16.49 37.55 39.23
N ALA A 547 16.80 38.85 39.16
CA ALA A 547 18.18 39.33 39.17
C ALA A 547 18.94 38.90 40.43
N SER A 548 18.26 38.73 41.57
CA SER A 548 18.90 38.28 42.83
C SER A 548 19.49 36.88 42.73
N TYR A 549 18.82 35.97 41.99
CA TYR A 549 19.34 34.64 41.73
C TYR A 549 20.54 34.70 40.76
N LEU A 550 20.38 35.42 39.65
CA LEU A 550 21.36 35.48 38.57
C LEU A 550 22.69 36.11 38.99
N ARG A 551 22.65 37.16 39.82
CA ARG A 551 23.87 37.85 40.32
C ARG A 551 24.76 37.00 41.23
N LEU A 552 24.24 35.90 41.77
CA LEU A 552 25.02 34.96 42.58
C LEU A 552 25.73 33.89 41.74
N LEU A 553 25.50 33.86 40.41
CA LEU A 553 26.17 32.94 39.52
C LEU A 553 27.61 33.38 39.27
N LYS A 554 28.53 32.40 39.30
CA LYS A 554 29.96 32.61 39.16
C LYS A 554 30.35 32.99 37.72
N GLU A 555 31.33 33.89 37.57
CA GLU A 555 31.96 34.22 36.28
C GLU A 555 32.42 32.95 35.54
N GLY A 556 32.09 32.85 34.25
CA GLY A 556 32.45 31.73 33.39
C GLY A 556 31.69 30.42 33.66
N SER A 557 30.83 30.37 34.68
CA SER A 557 30.00 29.19 34.95
C SER A 557 28.86 29.02 33.93
N LYS A 558 28.26 27.83 33.90
CA LYS A 558 27.10 27.54 33.05
C LYS A 558 25.80 27.74 33.83
N LEU A 559 24.84 28.38 33.18
CA LEU A 559 23.42 28.34 33.53
C LEU A 559 22.70 27.42 32.54
N VAL A 560 22.23 26.28 33.02
CA VAL A 560 21.53 25.27 32.23
C VAL A 560 20.03 25.36 32.50
N ILE A 561 19.23 25.51 31.46
CA ILE A 561 17.77 25.58 31.54
C ILE A 561 17.18 24.23 31.13
N ARG A 562 16.39 23.64 32.02
CA ARG A 562 15.68 22.39 31.78
C ARG A 562 14.18 22.59 31.90
N PHE A 563 13.49 22.44 30.78
CA PHE A 563 12.03 22.52 30.71
C PHE A 563 11.44 21.15 30.38
N ARG A 564 10.36 20.78 31.09
CA ARG A 564 9.60 19.55 30.82
C ARG A 564 8.10 19.79 30.86
N VAL A 565 7.33 18.97 30.14
CA VAL A 565 5.86 19.03 30.10
C VAL A 565 5.21 17.65 30.06
N ASN A 566 4.13 17.43 30.81
CA ASN A 566 3.22 16.33 30.56
C ASN A 566 2.12 16.76 29.60
N LEU A 567 2.10 16.14 28.42
CA LEU A 567 1.15 16.45 27.35
C LEU A 567 -0.26 15.93 27.65
N ASP A 568 -0.37 14.92 28.52
CA ASP A 568 -1.62 14.30 28.98
C ASP A 568 -2.23 14.97 30.23
N GLN A 569 -1.68 16.11 30.66
CA GLN A 569 -2.16 16.91 31.78
C GLN A 569 -2.08 16.24 33.16
N VAL A 570 -1.47 15.06 33.27
CA VAL A 570 -1.19 14.39 34.55
C VAL A 570 0.14 14.89 35.07
N ALA A 571 0.22 15.30 36.34
CA ALA A 571 1.48 15.77 36.91
C ALA A 571 2.36 14.55 37.27
N ASN A 572 3.25 14.14 36.36
CA ASN A 572 4.21 13.08 36.59
C ASN A 572 5.54 13.39 35.88
N LEU A 573 6.56 13.74 36.66
CA LEU A 573 7.86 14.14 36.14
C LEU A 573 8.56 13.03 35.35
N ASP A 574 8.35 11.75 35.69
CA ASP A 574 9.01 10.61 35.06
C ASP A 574 8.51 10.36 33.63
N THR A 575 7.28 10.79 33.33
CA THR A 575 6.67 10.66 32.00
C THR A 575 6.66 11.97 31.22
N ALA A 576 7.26 13.04 31.76
CA ALA A 576 7.24 14.36 31.15
C ALA A 576 8.15 14.42 29.91
N ALA A 577 7.64 14.97 28.81
CA ALA A 577 8.41 15.24 27.61
C ALA A 577 9.50 16.27 27.90
N ILE A 578 10.74 15.92 27.57
CA ILE A 578 11.92 16.72 27.87
C ILE A 578 12.25 17.58 26.66
N PHE A 579 12.36 18.89 26.87
CA PHE A 579 12.75 19.82 25.82
C PHE A 579 14.26 19.79 25.59
N GLN A 580 14.72 20.39 24.49
CA GLN A 580 16.14 20.68 24.32
C GLN A 580 16.69 21.42 25.55
N THR A 581 17.97 21.18 25.86
CA THR A 581 18.66 21.92 26.91
C THR A 581 19.21 23.20 26.32
N ARG A 582 19.00 24.33 26.99
CA ARG A 582 19.68 25.59 26.66
C ARG A 582 20.72 25.90 27.73
N GLU A 583 21.89 26.34 27.30
CA GLU A 583 22.99 26.69 28.20
C GLU A 583 23.47 28.11 27.89
N TYR A 584 23.78 28.86 28.95
CA TYR A 584 24.42 30.17 28.85
C TYR A 584 25.69 30.18 29.70
N THR A 585 26.75 30.76 29.16
CA THR A 585 27.96 31.08 29.92
C THR A 585 27.78 32.42 30.61
N ILE A 586 27.94 32.46 31.92
CA ILE A 586 27.73 33.67 32.71
C ILE A 586 28.93 34.59 32.58
N ARG A 587 28.64 35.86 32.28
CA ARG A 587 29.57 36.98 32.48
C ARG A 587 29.00 37.87 33.58
N ALA A 588 29.58 37.76 34.76
CA ALA A 588 29.27 38.54 35.95
C ALA A 588 29.67 40.02 35.77
N VAL A 589 29.02 40.87 36.54
CA VAL A 589 29.42 42.27 36.69
C VAL A 589 30.65 42.31 37.62
N PRO A 590 31.72 43.03 37.29
CA PRO A 590 32.91 43.17 38.14
C PRO A 590 32.63 43.62 39.57
#